data_AF-A0A2P8HR51-F1
#
_entry.id   AF-A0A2P8HR51-F1
#
_cell.length_a   1.000
_cell.length_b   1.000
_cell.length_c   1.000
_cell.angle_alpha   90.00
_cell.angle_beta   90.00
_cell.angle_gamma   90.00
#
_symmetry.space_group_name_H-M   'P 1'
#
loop_
_entity.id
_entity.type
_entity.pdbx_description
1 polymer ?
#
loop_
_entity_poly.entity_id
_entity_poly.type
_entity_poly.pdbx_seq_one_letter_code
_entity_poly.pdbx_strand_id
1 'polypeptide(L)'
;MQTKSIEKNPLRDLFYGFSESTTKFREKVCEECNWSPSTFYRKIREDVRPDPNRPGKMIKIFSPAEKIKDLAWEIQQELKDRL
;
A
#
# COMPACT_ATOMS: atom_id res chain seq x y z
N MET A 1 -15.40 -32.58 23.95
CA MET A 1 -14.88 -31.94 22.72
C MET A 1 -13.75 -31.01 23.12
N GLN A 2 -12.50 -31.40 22.88
CA GLN A 2 -11.34 -30.55 23.22
C GLN A 2 -11.27 -29.38 22.24
N THR A 3 -11.51 -28.17 22.72
CA THR A 3 -11.27 -26.93 21.98
C THR A 3 -9.76 -26.75 21.88
N LYS A 4 -9.18 -27.13 20.74
CA LYS A 4 -7.78 -26.84 20.40
C LYS A 4 -7.58 -25.33 20.53
N SER A 5 -6.79 -24.89 21.51
CA SER A 5 -6.35 -23.49 21.55
C SER A 5 -5.53 -23.24 20.28
N ILE A 6 -6.04 -22.37 19.41
CA ILE A 6 -5.30 -21.92 18.23
C ILE A 6 -4.09 -21.16 18.77
N GLU A 7 -2.94 -21.81 18.74
CA GLU A 7 -1.67 -21.20 19.08
C GLU A 7 -1.48 -19.99 18.15
N LYS A 8 -1.45 -18.79 18.74
CA LYS A 8 -1.22 -17.56 17.98
C LYS A 8 0.18 -17.64 17.38
N ASN A 9 0.25 -17.70 16.06
CA ASN A 9 1.51 -17.64 15.33
C ASN A 9 1.71 -16.19 14.84
N PRO A 10 2.50 -15.37 15.54
CA PRO A 10 2.68 -13.96 15.19
C PRO A 10 3.31 -13.77 13.81
N LEU A 11 4.14 -14.72 13.34
CA LEU A 11 4.71 -14.67 11.99
C LEU A 11 3.63 -14.91 10.92
N ARG A 12 2.65 -15.77 11.21
CA ARG A 12 1.51 -16.02 10.33
C ARG A 12 0.61 -14.79 10.25
N ASP A 13 0.34 -14.15 11.37
CA ASP A 13 -0.48 -12.92 11.43
C ASP A 13 0.22 -11.76 10.71
N LEU A 14 1.54 -11.62 10.89
CA LEU A 14 2.36 -10.64 10.18
C LEU A 14 2.33 -10.90 8.66
N PHE A 15 2.53 -12.15 8.23
CA PHE A 15 2.49 -12.51 6.80
C PHE A 15 1.15 -12.15 6.15
N TYR A 16 0.02 -12.49 6.78
CA TYR A 16 -1.29 -12.15 6.25
C TYR A 16 -1.54 -10.64 6.27
N GLY A 17 -1.16 -9.94 7.35
CA GLY A 17 -1.27 -8.49 7.43
C GLY A 17 -0.52 -7.78 6.30
N PHE A 18 0.71 -8.18 6.01
CA PHE A 18 1.49 -7.64 4.90
C PHE A 18 0.94 -8.01 3.52
N SER A 19 0.43 -9.23 3.36
CA SER A 19 -0.14 -9.67 2.08
C SER A 19 -1.43 -8.91 1.75
N GLU A 20 -2.29 -8.73 2.74
CA GLU A 20 -3.57 -8.02 2.61
C GLU A 20 -3.38 -6.51 2.42
N SER A 21 -2.39 -5.91 3.08
CA SER A 21 -2.18 -4.45 3.04
C SER A 21 -1.93 -3.94 1.62
N THR A 22 -1.19 -4.68 0.79
CA THR A 22 -0.96 -4.32 -0.61
C THR A 22 -2.23 -4.34 -1.46
N THR A 23 -3.12 -5.29 -1.19
CA THR A 23 -4.41 -5.42 -1.89
C THR A 23 -5.36 -4.31 -1.48
N LYS A 24 -5.50 -4.06 -0.17
CA LYS A 24 -6.29 -2.96 0.39
C LYS A 24 -5.82 -1.61 -0.14
N PHE A 25 -4.50 -1.39 -0.24
CA PHE A 25 -3.95 -0.14 -0.74
C PHE A 25 -4.34 0.13 -2.18
N ARG A 26 -4.21 -0.89 -3.04
CA ARG A 26 -4.67 -0.79 -4.42
C ARG A 26 -6.16 -0.47 -4.49
N GLU A 27 -6.98 -1.15 -3.71
CA GLU A 27 -8.43 -0.97 -3.72
C GLU A 27 -8.84 0.44 -3.28
N LYS A 28 -8.31 0.92 -2.15
CA LYS A 28 -8.56 2.30 -1.67
C LYS A 28 -8.10 3.35 -2.68
N VAL A 29 -6.92 3.17 -3.29
CA VAL A 29 -6.45 4.11 -4.33
C VAL A 29 -7.35 4.08 -5.56
N CYS A 30 -7.79 2.91 -6.00
CA CYS A 30 -8.72 2.78 -7.11
C CYS A 30 -10.07 3.43 -6.83
N GLU A 31 -10.61 3.28 -5.62
CA GLU A 31 -11.85 3.92 -5.18
C GLU A 31 -11.72 5.45 -5.12
N GLU A 32 -10.74 5.95 -4.38
CA GLU A 32 -10.55 7.39 -4.15
C GLU A 32 -10.14 8.17 -5.41
N CYS A 33 -9.37 7.54 -6.30
CA CYS A 33 -8.91 8.17 -7.54
C CYS A 33 -9.79 7.82 -8.75
N ASN A 34 -10.83 7.00 -8.57
CA ASN A 34 -11.67 6.43 -9.63
C ASN A 34 -10.83 5.76 -10.74
N TRP A 35 -9.84 4.97 -10.34
CA TRP A 35 -8.95 4.24 -11.25
C TRP A 35 -9.39 2.81 -11.42
N SER A 36 -9.21 2.29 -12.65
CA SER A 36 -9.20 0.85 -12.86
C SER A 36 -7.91 0.23 -12.28
N PRO A 37 -7.92 -1.07 -11.93
CA PRO A 37 -6.70 -1.77 -11.51
C PRO A 37 -5.57 -1.66 -12.54
N SER A 38 -5.90 -1.68 -13.84
CA SER A 38 -4.92 -1.48 -14.93
C SER A 38 -4.29 -0.09 -14.92
N THR A 39 -5.07 0.95 -14.60
CA THR A 39 -4.58 2.33 -14.47
C THR A 39 -3.66 2.47 -13.26
N PHE A 40 -4.00 1.86 -12.13
CA PHE A 40 -3.14 1.83 -10.95
C PHE A 40 -1.74 1.28 -11.26
N TYR A 41 -1.66 0.07 -11.84
CA TYR A 41 -0.37 -0.53 -12.17
C TYR A 41 0.39 0.23 -13.25
N ARG A 42 -0.33 0.86 -14.19
CA ARG A 42 0.27 1.73 -15.19
C ARG A 42 0.92 2.96 -14.55
N LYS A 43 0.19 3.68 -13.69
CA LYS A 43 0.67 4.87 -12.98
C LYS A 43 1.85 4.59 -12.07
N ILE A 44 1.82 3.48 -11.32
CA ILE A 44 2.95 3.07 -10.46
C ILE A 44 4.26 2.83 -11.23
N ARG A 45 4.15 2.41 -12.50
CA ARG A 45 5.29 2.14 -13.38
C ARG A 45 5.76 3.40 -14.13
N GLU A 46 4.82 4.23 -14.59
CA GLU A 46 5.09 5.35 -15.50
C GLU A 46 5.51 6.65 -14.80
N ASP A 47 5.15 6.86 -13.53
CA ASP A 47 5.39 8.14 -12.86
C ASP A 47 6.81 8.22 -12.29
N VAL A 48 7.82 8.24 -13.15
CA VAL A 48 9.19 8.58 -12.78
C VAL A 48 9.62 9.82 -13.57
N ARG A 49 9.85 10.94 -12.89
CA ARG A 49 10.27 12.21 -13.49
C ARG A 49 11.63 12.66 -12.94
N PRO A 50 12.43 13.43 -13.69
CA PRO A 50 13.63 14.05 -13.14
C PRO A 50 13.29 14.95 -11.95
N ASP A 51 14.09 14.87 -10.88
CA ASP A 51 13.96 15.70 -9.69
C ASP A 51 14.38 17.14 -10.03
N PRO A 52 13.46 18.13 -9.91
CA PRO A 52 13.77 19.51 -10.26
C PRO A 52 14.85 20.13 -9.35
N ASN A 53 15.07 19.57 -8.15
CA ASN A 53 16.04 20.07 -7.17
C ASN A 53 17.34 19.27 -7.17
N ARG A 54 17.39 18.12 -7.84
CA ARG A 54 18.55 17.20 -7.84
C ARG A 54 18.80 16.66 -9.26
N PRO A 55 19.61 17.35 -10.08
CA PRO A 55 19.90 16.90 -11.43
C PRO A 55 20.50 15.48 -11.41
N GLY A 56 19.96 14.59 -12.25
CA GLY A 56 20.34 13.17 -12.31
C GLY A 56 19.57 12.24 -11.37
N LYS A 57 18.76 12.77 -10.44
CA LYS A 57 17.87 11.97 -9.60
C LYS A 57 16.49 11.88 -10.25
N MET A 58 15.90 10.69 -10.18
CA MET A 58 14.54 10.44 -10.62
C MET A 58 13.61 10.36 -9.40
N ILE A 59 12.46 11.05 -9.44
CA ILE A 59 11.43 11.05 -8.40
C ILE A 59 10.14 10.40 -8.90
N LYS A 60 9.48 9.65 -8.02
CA LYS A 60 8.12 9.17 -8.26
C LYS A 60 7.12 10.26 -7.90
N ILE A 61 6.35 10.73 -8.89
CA ILE A 61 5.33 11.77 -8.68
C ILE A 61 3.98 11.19 -9.00
N PHE A 62 3.17 10.92 -7.99
CA PHE A 62 1.78 10.51 -8.22
C PHE A 62 0.87 11.74 -8.34
N SER A 63 -0.22 11.64 -9.09
CA SER A 63 -1.30 12.63 -9.05
C SER A 63 -2.60 11.88 -8.83
N PRO A 64 -3.29 12.02 -7.69
CA PRO A 64 -3.00 12.90 -6.53
C PRO A 64 -2.03 12.27 -5.50
N ALA A 65 -0.76 12.68 -5.50
CA ALA A 65 0.28 12.11 -4.62
C ALA A 65 0.00 12.26 -3.13
N GLU A 66 -0.59 13.36 -2.70
CA GLU A 66 -0.84 13.61 -1.28
C GLU A 66 -1.88 12.62 -0.75
N LYS A 67 -3.02 12.51 -1.44
CA LYS A 67 -4.05 11.51 -1.10
C LYS A 67 -3.52 10.08 -1.09
N ILE A 68 -2.71 9.71 -2.07
CA ILE A 68 -2.12 8.36 -2.15
C ILE A 68 -1.14 8.11 -1.00
N LYS A 69 -0.39 9.13 -0.55
CA LYS A 69 0.48 9.02 0.64
C LYS A 69 -0.34 8.85 1.92
N ASP A 70 -1.43 9.59 2.06
CA ASP A 70 -2.33 9.48 3.22
C ASP A 70 -2.94 8.07 3.32
N LEU A 71 -3.40 7.51 2.18
CA LEU A 71 -3.89 6.14 2.09
C LEU A 71 -2.80 5.10 2.42
N ALA A 72 -1.57 5.33 1.97
CA ALA A 72 -0.44 4.45 2.29
C ALA A 72 -0.13 4.49 3.80
N TRP A 73 -0.18 5.69 4.40
CA TRP A 73 0.05 5.88 5.83
C TRP A 73 -1.02 5.20 6.68
N GLU A 74 -2.29 5.36 6.31
CA GLU A 74 -3.43 4.72 6.98
C GLU A 74 -3.27 3.19 7.03
N ILE A 75 -2.96 2.57 5.88
CA ILE A 75 -2.77 1.12 5.79
C ILE A 75 -1.53 0.67 6.57
N GLN A 76 -0.49 1.48 6.64
CA GLN A 76 0.68 1.19 7.45
C GLN A 76 0.36 1.24 8.95
N GLN A 77 -0.50 2.16 9.40
CA GLN A 77 -0.98 2.17 10.79
C GLN A 77 -1.85 0.95 11.09
N GLU A 78 -2.78 0.59 10.19
CA GLU A 78 -3.59 -0.64 10.33
C GLU A 78 -2.71 -1.88 10.49
N LEU A 79 -1.61 -1.96 9.74
CA LEU A 79 -0.67 -3.07 9.85
C LEU A 79 0.09 -3.04 11.19
N LYS A 80 0.50 -1.84 11.63
CA LYS A 80 1.21 -1.66 12.90
C LYS A 80 0.34 -2.05 14.09
N ASP A 81 -0.95 -1.74 14.07
CA ASP A 81 -1.88 -2.06 15.15
C ASP A 81 -2.21 -3.56 15.25
N ARG A 82 -1.90 -4.35 14.21
CA ARG A 82 -2.06 -5.81 14.20
C ARG A 82 -0.85 -6.56 14.79
N LEU A 83 0.26 -5.87 15.03
CA LEU A 83 1.53 -6.41 15.54
C LEU A 83 1.72 -6.05 17.01
#